data_AF-A0A8J8AMQ7-F1
#
_entry.id   AF-A0A8J8AMQ7-F1
#
_cell.length_a   1.000
_cell.length_b   1.000
_cell.length_c   1.000
_cell.angle_alpha   90.00
_cell.angle_beta   90.00
_cell.angle_gamma   90.00
#
_symmetry.space_group_name_H-M   'P 1'
#
loop_
_entity.id
_entity.type
_entity.pdbx_description
1 polymer ?
#
loop_
_entity_poly.entity_id
_entity_poly.type
_entity_poly.pdbx_seq_one_letter_code
_entity_poly.pdbx_strand_id
1 'polypeptide(L)'
;MRLYEPVNLAMPLAKRIGEFIMDSGRLPTGDEVRGFLRELGMEEVCLDRGLAVCRAKFLIALVLPRGGALVVDIISSSGELSDALEVIAYNDKKLGAFVVEILPSNDLEYEGNIGVEPVIIDEKTLELESSPVLGHFEEDEEGLFLVIDRETYERWRNEGDVHVCPLCGGELAWKGEKAYCQDCGYGVKVVGE
;
A
#
# COMPACT_ATOMS: atom_id res chain seq x y z
N MET A 1 11.63 -9.08 -1.96
CA MET A 1 10.39 -8.66 -2.66
C MET A 1 10.74 -8.30 -4.10
N ARG A 2 9.89 -8.63 -5.07
CA ARG A 2 10.07 -8.21 -6.46
C ARG A 2 9.08 -7.07 -6.74
N LEU A 3 9.61 -5.95 -7.22
CA LEU A 3 8.87 -4.73 -7.51
C LEU A 3 8.64 -4.61 -9.01
N TYR A 4 7.54 -5.17 -9.50
CA TYR A 4 7.21 -5.17 -10.92
C TYR A 4 6.22 -4.07 -11.29
N GLU A 5 5.13 -3.99 -10.52
CA GLU A 5 4.03 -3.05 -10.72
C GLU A 5 3.90 -2.10 -9.52
N PRO A 6 3.34 -0.89 -9.71
CA PRO A 6 3.19 0.10 -8.63
C PRO A 6 2.52 -0.44 -7.37
N VAL A 7 1.51 -1.31 -7.51
CA VAL A 7 0.82 -1.95 -6.37
C VAL A 7 1.76 -2.78 -5.49
N ASN A 8 2.79 -3.38 -6.08
CA ASN A 8 3.78 -4.19 -5.34
C ASN A 8 4.64 -3.36 -4.39
N LEU A 9 4.72 -2.04 -4.61
CA LEU A 9 5.36 -1.10 -3.70
C LEU A 9 4.36 -0.36 -2.82
N ALA A 10 3.21 0.04 -3.38
CA ALA A 10 2.23 0.90 -2.70
C ALA A 10 1.67 0.24 -1.44
N MET A 11 1.26 -1.03 -1.51
CA MET A 11 0.67 -1.72 -0.36
C MET A 11 1.64 -1.92 0.81
N PRO A 12 2.85 -2.48 0.63
CA PRO A 12 3.78 -2.63 1.74
C PRO A 12 4.26 -1.27 2.27
N LEU A 13 4.35 -0.24 1.42
CA LEU A 13 4.65 1.12 1.86
C LEU A 13 3.54 1.69 2.74
N ALA A 14 2.28 1.57 2.32
CA ALA A 14 1.13 2.02 3.11
C ALA A 14 1.05 1.29 4.45
N LYS A 15 1.27 -0.04 4.46
CA LYS A 15 1.37 -0.82 5.71
C LYS A 15 2.44 -0.26 6.64
N ARG A 16 3.65 -0.04 6.10
CA ARG A 16 4.79 0.45 6.87
C ARG A 16 4.56 1.85 7.44
N ILE A 17 3.93 2.74 6.68
CA ILE A 17 3.56 4.08 7.13
C ILE A 17 2.49 3.99 8.24
N GLY A 18 1.47 3.15 8.06
CA GLY A 18 0.42 2.92 9.06
C GLY A 18 1.00 2.41 10.39
N GLU A 19 1.82 1.36 10.34
CA GLU A 19 2.54 0.82 11.50
C GLU A 19 3.37 1.91 12.20
N PHE A 20 4.11 2.69 11.43
CA PHE A 20 4.91 3.78 11.97
C PHE A 20 4.06 4.84 12.69
N ILE A 21 2.88 5.18 12.14
CA ILE A 21 1.98 6.16 12.76
C ILE A 21 1.41 5.61 14.06
N MET A 22 0.96 4.35 14.08
CA MET A 22 0.46 3.70 15.30
C MET A 22 1.54 3.64 16.40
N ASP A 23 2.79 3.37 16.02
CA ASP A 23 3.92 3.29 16.96
C ASP A 23 4.40 4.66 17.47
N SER A 24 4.40 5.69 16.60
CA SER A 24 5.06 6.98 16.88
C SER A 24 4.10 8.13 17.18
N GLY A 25 2.81 7.99 16.86
CA GLY A 25 1.80 9.04 17.01
C GLY A 25 2.00 10.24 16.07
N ARG A 26 2.72 10.08 14.96
CA ARG A 26 2.96 11.15 13.98
C ARG A 26 3.14 10.62 12.56
N LEU A 27 3.00 11.52 11.59
CA LEU A 27 3.39 11.25 10.21
C LEU A 27 4.91 11.06 10.10
N PRO A 28 5.37 10.14 9.23
CA PRO A 28 6.78 10.00 8.94
C PRO A 28 7.32 11.21 8.18
N THR A 29 8.58 11.54 8.44
CA THR A 29 9.34 12.54 7.69
C THR A 29 9.78 11.98 6.34
N GLY A 30 10.14 12.86 5.39
CA GLY A 30 10.67 12.40 4.10
C GLY A 30 11.90 11.49 4.24
N ASP A 31 12.75 11.72 5.24
CA ASP A 31 13.93 10.87 5.51
C ASP A 31 13.53 9.45 5.97
N GLU A 32 12.51 9.33 6.81
CA GLU A 32 12.00 8.04 7.29
C GLU A 32 11.36 7.24 6.16
N VAL A 33 10.61 7.93 5.29
CA VAL A 33 9.99 7.31 4.10
C VAL A 33 11.05 6.81 3.13
N ARG A 34 12.15 7.55 2.94
CA ARG A 34 13.31 7.03 2.18
C ARG A 34 13.91 5.79 2.81
N GLY A 35 13.94 5.72 4.14
CA GLY A 35 14.30 4.51 4.88
C GLY A 35 13.41 3.33 4.53
N PHE A 36 12.08 3.52 4.58
CA PHE A 36 11.10 2.49 4.23
C PHE A 36 11.26 2.03 2.78
N LEU A 37 11.38 2.97 1.83
CA LEU A 37 11.59 2.65 0.42
C LEU A 37 12.87 1.82 0.19
N ARG A 38 13.94 2.11 0.94
CA ARG A 38 15.19 1.33 0.89
C ARG A 38 15.01 -0.08 1.43
N GLU A 39 14.30 -0.24 2.55
CA GLU A 39 13.94 -1.55 3.11
C GLU A 39 13.09 -2.38 2.12
N LEU A 40 12.24 -1.72 1.33
CA LEU A 40 11.42 -2.33 0.28
C LEU A 40 12.19 -2.61 -1.02
N GLY A 41 13.47 -2.27 -1.10
CA GLY A 41 14.35 -2.59 -2.23
C GLY A 41 14.47 -1.50 -3.29
N MET A 42 14.10 -0.26 -2.97
CA MET A 42 14.35 0.90 -3.83
C MET A 42 15.72 1.52 -3.52
N GLU A 43 16.41 2.00 -4.55
CA GLU A 43 17.67 2.72 -4.43
C GLU A 43 17.44 4.23 -4.55
N GLU A 44 18.06 5.04 -3.69
CA GLU A 44 17.99 6.50 -3.78
C GLU A 44 18.86 6.99 -4.95
N VAL A 45 18.26 7.77 -5.86
CA VAL A 45 18.91 8.29 -7.07
C VAL A 45 19.15 9.79 -6.98
N CYS A 46 18.23 10.53 -6.38
CA CYS A 46 18.32 11.99 -6.30
C CYS A 46 17.65 12.50 -5.03
N LEU A 47 18.26 13.52 -4.43
CA LEU A 47 17.67 14.33 -3.37
C LEU A 47 17.92 15.80 -3.71
N ASP A 48 16.86 16.54 -4.00
CA ASP A 48 16.95 17.98 -4.26
C ASP A 48 15.71 18.71 -3.76
N ARG A 49 15.91 19.84 -3.08
CA ARG A 49 14.83 20.74 -2.59
C ARG A 49 13.71 20.04 -1.80
N GLY A 50 14.04 18.98 -1.06
CA GLY A 50 13.07 18.20 -0.27
C GLY A 50 12.31 17.13 -1.05
N LEU A 51 12.54 17.01 -2.36
CA LEU A 51 12.08 15.91 -3.20
C LEU A 51 13.12 14.79 -3.22
N ALA A 52 12.68 13.55 -3.07
CA ALA A 52 13.55 12.40 -3.27
C ALA A 52 13.05 11.51 -4.42
N VAL A 53 13.98 11.03 -5.23
CA VAL A 53 13.72 10.06 -6.29
C VAL A 53 14.36 8.75 -5.88
N CYS A 54 13.54 7.72 -5.72
CA CYS A 54 13.97 6.36 -5.48
C CYS A 54 13.63 5.49 -6.69
N ARG A 55 14.45 4.50 -7.00
CA ARG A 55 14.30 3.67 -8.20
C ARG A 55 14.56 2.19 -7.90
N ALA A 56 13.74 1.33 -8.48
CA ALA A 56 14.03 -0.08 -8.69
C ALA A 56 14.11 -0.37 -10.20
N LYS A 57 14.34 -1.64 -10.55
CA LYS A 57 14.43 -2.06 -11.96
C LYS A 57 13.21 -1.63 -12.79
N PHE A 58 12.00 -1.77 -12.24
CA PHE A 58 10.75 -1.53 -12.96
C PHE A 58 9.95 -0.33 -12.43
N LEU A 59 10.31 0.26 -11.29
CA LEU A 59 9.53 1.33 -10.66
C LEU A 59 10.40 2.55 -10.32
N ILE A 60 9.78 3.72 -10.34
CA ILE A 60 10.31 4.97 -9.78
C ILE A 60 9.32 5.44 -8.72
N ALA A 61 9.84 5.82 -7.55
CA ALA A 61 9.08 6.46 -6.48
C ALA A 61 9.56 7.90 -6.27
N LEU A 62 8.62 8.85 -6.23
CA LEU A 62 8.87 10.26 -5.99
C LEU A 62 8.30 10.64 -4.62
N VAL A 63 9.17 10.95 -3.66
CA VAL A 63 8.78 11.37 -2.31
C VAL A 63 8.61 12.88 -2.28
N LEU A 64 7.39 13.32 -1.98
CA LEU A 64 6.95 14.72 -1.99
C LEU A 64 6.38 15.09 -0.60
N PRO A 65 7.19 15.58 0.33
CA PRO A 65 6.70 16.11 1.59
C PRO A 65 5.98 17.45 1.35
N ARG A 66 4.69 17.55 1.69
CA ARG A 66 3.86 18.75 1.54
C ARG A 66 3.32 19.20 2.89
N GLY A 67 3.99 20.14 3.56
CA GLY A 67 3.70 20.75 4.88
C GLY A 67 2.42 20.38 5.67
N GLY A 68 2.21 19.09 5.96
CA GLY A 68 0.99 18.53 6.57
C GLY A 68 0.57 17.16 6.04
N ALA A 69 1.08 16.78 4.87
CA ALA A 69 0.92 15.51 4.21
C ALA A 69 2.25 15.03 3.62
N LEU A 70 2.34 13.72 3.41
CA LEU A 70 3.36 13.05 2.65
C LEU A 70 2.68 12.44 1.43
N VAL A 71 3.27 12.66 0.25
CA VAL A 71 2.83 11.99 -0.99
C VAL A 71 4.02 11.20 -1.54
N VAL A 72 3.76 9.96 -1.96
CA VAL A 72 4.71 9.14 -2.70
C VAL A 72 4.08 8.69 -4.00
N ASP A 73 4.52 9.27 -5.12
CA ASP A 73 4.06 8.84 -6.45
C ASP A 73 4.89 7.64 -6.89
N ILE A 74 4.24 6.59 -7.36
CA ILE A 74 4.86 5.34 -7.79
C ILE A 74 4.48 5.11 -9.25
N ILE A 75 5.47 5.17 -10.12
CA ILE A 75 5.31 5.08 -11.57
C ILE A 75 6.16 3.95 -12.15
N SER A 76 5.70 3.38 -13.26
CA SER A 76 6.51 2.45 -14.03
C SER A 76 7.78 3.14 -14.57
N SER A 77 8.90 2.44 -14.55
CA SER A 77 10.16 2.87 -15.17
C SER A 77 10.06 2.98 -16.69
N SER A 78 9.04 2.38 -17.33
CA SER A 78 8.75 2.61 -18.76
C SER A 78 8.12 3.97 -19.02
N GLY A 79 7.64 4.67 -17.97
CA GLY A 79 6.93 5.95 -18.08
C GLY A 79 5.44 5.80 -18.36
N GLU A 80 4.90 4.58 -18.31
CA GLU A 80 3.46 4.33 -18.32
C GLU A 80 2.82 4.89 -17.04
N LEU A 81 1.72 5.63 -17.21
CA LEU A 81 0.96 6.26 -16.12
C LEU A 81 -0.40 5.60 -15.90
N SER A 82 -0.77 4.62 -16.73
CA SER A 82 -2.06 3.91 -16.65
C SER A 82 -2.25 3.17 -15.33
N ASP A 83 -1.14 2.75 -14.73
CA ASP A 83 -1.01 1.92 -13.54
C ASP A 83 -0.33 2.67 -12.38
N ALA A 84 -0.03 3.96 -12.56
CA ALA A 84 0.62 4.77 -11.54
C ALA A 84 -0.27 4.92 -10.29
N LEU A 85 0.36 4.86 -9.11
CA LEU A 85 -0.31 4.98 -7.82
C LEU A 85 0.33 6.05 -6.95
N GLU A 86 -0.47 6.74 -6.16
CA GLU A 86 -0.03 7.64 -5.09
C GLU A 86 -0.30 6.98 -3.73
N VAL A 87 0.71 6.96 -2.86
CA VAL A 87 0.52 6.68 -1.44
C VAL A 87 0.55 8.01 -0.70
N ILE A 88 -0.57 8.37 -0.09
CA ILE A 88 -0.76 9.66 0.59
C ILE A 88 -0.95 9.39 2.08
N ALA A 89 -0.20 10.11 2.92
CA ALA A 89 -0.39 10.07 4.37
C ALA A 89 -0.59 11.49 4.91
N TYR A 90 -1.66 11.71 5.67
CA TYR A 90 -2.02 13.02 6.22
C TYR A 90 -2.75 12.90 7.55
N ASN A 91 -2.87 14.01 8.27
CA ASN A 91 -3.67 14.09 9.48
C ASN A 91 -4.95 14.88 9.17
N ASP A 92 -6.09 14.19 9.19
CA ASP A 92 -7.40 14.80 9.00
C ASP A 92 -7.93 15.32 10.35
N LYS A 93 -7.87 16.64 10.53
CA LYS A 93 -8.32 17.32 11.75
C LYS A 93 -9.83 17.28 11.98
N LYS A 94 -10.63 17.00 10.94
CA LYS A 94 -12.09 16.88 11.07
C LYS A 94 -12.49 15.50 11.55
N LEU A 95 -11.82 14.47 11.03
CA LEU A 95 -11.99 13.10 11.52
C LEU A 95 -11.29 12.89 12.87
N GLY A 96 -10.24 13.68 13.16
CA GLY A 96 -9.40 13.45 14.33
C GLY A 96 -8.57 12.18 14.16
N ALA A 97 -8.11 11.93 12.94
CA ALA A 97 -7.42 10.70 12.56
C ALA A 97 -6.23 10.97 11.63
N PHE A 98 -5.25 10.08 11.67
CA PHE A 98 -4.27 9.94 10.60
C PHE A 98 -4.83 9.02 9.52
N VAL A 99 -4.65 9.41 8.26
CA VAL A 99 -5.14 8.66 7.10
C VAL A 99 -3.96 8.31 6.21
N VAL A 100 -3.89 7.06 5.76
CA VAL A 100 -2.99 6.59 4.72
C VAL A 100 -3.83 5.95 3.61
N GLU A 101 -3.77 6.49 2.41
CA GLU A 101 -4.57 6.03 1.27
C GLU A 101 -3.69 5.71 0.06
N ILE A 102 -4.15 4.75 -0.75
CA ILE A 102 -3.55 4.42 -2.04
C ILE A 102 -4.54 4.84 -3.11
N LEU A 103 -4.15 5.77 -3.96
CA LEU A 103 -5.01 6.31 -5.02
C LEU A 103 -4.38 6.08 -6.40
N PRO A 104 -5.16 5.82 -7.45
CA PRO A 104 -4.66 5.94 -8.82
C PRO A 104 -4.16 7.37 -9.10
N SER A 105 -2.99 7.52 -9.73
CA SER A 105 -2.45 8.84 -10.11
C SER A 105 -3.13 9.44 -11.34
N ASN A 106 -4.11 8.75 -11.95
CA ASN A 106 -4.85 9.21 -13.11
C ASN A 106 -6.30 9.58 -12.74
N ASP A 107 -6.73 10.79 -13.09
CA ASP A 107 -8.12 11.28 -12.95
C ASP A 107 -9.15 10.54 -13.83
N LEU A 108 -8.70 9.57 -14.64
CA LEU A 108 -9.62 8.68 -15.36
C LEU A 108 -10.15 7.67 -14.33
N GLU A 109 -11.17 8.10 -13.59
CA GLU A 109 -12.05 7.25 -12.80
C GLU A 109 -12.50 6.08 -13.68
N TYR A 110 -11.75 4.98 -13.63
CA TYR A 110 -12.21 3.72 -14.19
C TYR A 110 -13.21 3.19 -13.18
N GLU A 111 -14.45 2.98 -13.63
CA GLU A 111 -15.45 2.24 -12.87
C GLU A 111 -14.85 0.88 -12.48
N GLY A 112 -14.36 0.77 -11.25
CA GLY A 112 -13.53 -0.36 -10.79
C GLY A 112 -12.20 0.00 -10.14
N ASN A 113 -12.05 1.22 -9.61
CA ASN A 113 -10.92 1.66 -8.78
C ASN A 113 -10.40 0.54 -7.87
N ILE A 114 -9.06 0.45 -7.76
CA ILE A 114 -8.35 -0.35 -6.75
C ILE A 114 -9.06 -0.16 -5.42
N GLY A 115 -9.78 -1.21 -4.97
CA GLY A 115 -10.65 -1.20 -3.80
C GLY A 115 -9.84 -1.32 -2.51
N VAL A 116 -8.74 -0.58 -2.39
CA VAL A 116 -7.91 -0.59 -1.20
C VAL A 116 -8.52 0.38 -0.21
N GLU A 117 -9.16 -0.18 0.80
CA GLU A 117 -9.62 0.57 1.96
C GLU A 117 -8.43 1.34 2.59
N PRO A 118 -8.61 2.62 2.93
CA PRO A 118 -7.54 3.41 3.54
C PRO A 118 -7.24 2.93 4.97
N VAL A 119 -6.01 3.17 5.41
CA VAL A 119 -5.62 3.05 6.83
C VAL A 119 -6.11 4.29 7.55
N ILE A 120 -7.02 4.13 8.51
CA ILE A 120 -7.56 5.21 9.35
C ILE A 120 -7.17 4.90 10.79
N ILE A 121 -6.40 5.80 11.42
CA ILE A 121 -5.86 5.63 12.77
C ILE A 121 -6.33 6.80 13.62
N ASP A 122 -7.02 6.54 14.74
CA ASP A 122 -7.47 7.62 15.64
C ASP A 122 -6.27 8.39 16.21
N GLU A 123 -6.33 9.72 16.18
CA GLU A 123 -5.21 10.60 16.58
C GLU A 123 -4.87 10.50 18.08
N LYS A 124 -5.81 10.04 18.92
CA LYS A 124 -5.66 10.00 20.38
C LYS A 124 -5.31 8.63 20.90
N THR A 125 -5.97 7.58 20.41
CA THR A 125 -5.75 6.20 20.86
C THR A 125 -4.62 5.54 20.06
N LEU A 126 -4.34 6.02 18.85
CA LEU A 126 -3.42 5.40 17.90
C LEU A 126 -3.85 3.99 17.48
N GLU A 127 -5.14 3.67 17.63
CA GLU A 127 -5.73 2.41 17.21
C GLU A 127 -6.26 2.52 15.78
N LEU A 128 -6.18 1.42 15.04
CA LEU A 128 -6.70 1.30 13.69
C LEU A 128 -8.23 1.22 13.73
N GLU A 129 -8.90 2.15 13.05
CA GLU A 129 -10.37 2.24 12.97
C GLU A 129 -10.96 1.68 11.66
N SER A 130 -10.12 1.34 10.69
CA SER A 130 -10.49 0.72 9.41
C SER A 130 -9.94 -0.70 9.28
N SER A 131 -10.34 -1.43 8.24
CA SER A 131 -9.90 -2.81 7.96
C SER A 131 -9.13 -2.98 6.65
N PRO A 132 -8.03 -2.21 6.43
CA PRO A 132 -7.25 -2.27 5.20
C PRO A 132 -6.52 -3.62 5.08
N VAL A 133 -6.70 -4.29 3.95
CA VAL A 133 -6.02 -5.58 3.66
C VAL A 133 -4.65 -5.30 3.05
N LEU A 134 -3.65 -5.05 3.91
CA LEU A 134 -2.29 -4.70 3.50
C LEU A 134 -1.26 -5.77 3.87
N GLY A 135 -0.23 -5.89 3.04
CA GLY A 135 0.81 -6.91 3.18
C GLY A 135 1.99 -6.65 2.25
N HIS A 136 2.79 -7.68 1.99
CA HIS A 136 3.88 -7.65 1.03
C HIS A 136 3.68 -8.68 -0.08
N PHE A 137 4.39 -8.54 -1.20
CA PHE A 137 4.23 -9.47 -2.32
C PHE A 137 5.36 -10.51 -2.39
N GLU A 138 4.96 -11.77 -2.58
CA GLU A 138 5.85 -12.90 -2.85
C GLU A 138 5.44 -13.62 -4.13
N GLU A 139 6.43 -14.01 -4.93
CA GLU A 139 6.23 -14.80 -6.15
C GLU A 139 6.69 -16.25 -5.86
N ASP A 140 5.80 -17.22 -6.04
CA ASP A 140 6.12 -18.64 -5.98
C ASP A 140 5.72 -19.35 -7.29
N GLU A 141 5.83 -20.69 -7.34
CA GLU A 141 5.51 -21.47 -8.56
C GLU A 141 4.05 -21.36 -9.01
N GLU A 142 3.15 -20.93 -8.12
CA GLU A 142 1.71 -20.80 -8.40
C GLU A 142 1.32 -19.37 -8.81
N GLY A 143 2.19 -18.39 -8.63
CA GLY A 143 1.94 -17.00 -9.03
C GLY A 143 2.44 -15.96 -8.04
N LEU A 144 1.90 -14.73 -8.17
CA LEU A 144 2.23 -13.58 -7.33
C LEU A 144 1.14 -13.39 -6.26
N PHE A 145 1.53 -13.41 -4.98
CA PHE A 145 0.62 -13.38 -3.85
C PHE A 145 0.85 -12.16 -2.97
N LEU A 146 -0.24 -11.49 -2.58
CA LEU A 146 -0.28 -10.61 -1.42
C LEU A 146 -0.24 -11.48 -0.15
N VAL A 147 0.85 -11.40 0.58
CA VAL A 147 1.06 -12.11 1.84
C VAL A 147 0.58 -11.25 3.00
N ILE A 148 -0.41 -11.74 3.74
CA ILE A 148 -0.99 -11.07 4.91
C ILE A 148 -0.86 -11.94 6.16
N ASP A 149 -0.75 -11.29 7.32
CA ASP A 149 -0.75 -11.97 8.61
C ASP A 149 -2.17 -12.41 9.03
N ARG A 150 -2.24 -13.34 10.00
CA ARG A 150 -3.51 -13.85 10.53
C ARG A 150 -4.38 -12.74 11.12
N GLU A 151 -3.79 -11.74 11.77
CA GLU A 151 -4.53 -10.61 12.35
C GLU A 151 -5.26 -9.79 11.28
N THR A 152 -4.57 -9.47 10.19
CA THR A 152 -5.15 -8.78 9.02
C THR A 152 -6.25 -9.62 8.37
N TYR A 153 -6.04 -10.94 8.25
CA TYR A 153 -7.07 -11.83 7.72
C TYR A 153 -8.32 -11.90 8.61
N GLU A 154 -8.16 -12.02 9.93
CA GLU A 154 -9.29 -12.07 10.86
C GLU A 154 -10.08 -10.74 10.87
N ARG A 155 -9.40 -9.58 10.82
CA ARG A 155 -10.08 -8.28 10.63
C ARG A 155 -10.90 -8.26 9.34
N TRP A 156 -10.26 -8.60 8.22
CA TRP A 156 -10.92 -8.64 6.92
C TRP A 156 -12.11 -9.59 6.89
N ARG A 157 -12.01 -10.73 7.57
CA ARG A 157 -13.10 -11.71 7.71
C ARG A 157 -14.27 -11.20 8.54
N ASN A 158 -14.01 -10.38 9.56
CA ASN A 158 -15.04 -9.88 10.46
C ASN A 158 -15.75 -8.64 9.91
N GLU A 159 -15.04 -7.78 9.17
CA GLU A 159 -15.52 -6.46 8.77
C GLU A 159 -15.77 -6.32 7.25
N GLY A 160 -15.21 -7.22 6.44
CA GLY A 160 -15.33 -7.21 4.98
C GLY A 160 -15.81 -8.55 4.39
N ASP A 161 -15.56 -8.71 3.09
CA ASP A 161 -15.83 -9.96 2.36
C ASP A 161 -14.53 -10.60 1.88
N VAL A 162 -14.17 -11.74 2.47
CA VAL A 162 -12.97 -12.51 2.10
C VAL A 162 -13.02 -13.05 0.67
N HIS A 163 -14.20 -13.04 0.02
CA HIS A 163 -14.37 -13.46 -1.36
C HIS A 163 -14.16 -12.33 -2.37
N VAL A 164 -13.90 -11.09 -1.93
CA VAL A 164 -13.64 -9.93 -2.79
C VAL A 164 -12.16 -9.59 -2.77
N CYS A 165 -11.53 -9.50 -3.94
CA CYS A 165 -10.10 -9.23 -4.06
C CYS A 165 -9.79 -7.83 -3.53
N PRO A 166 -8.88 -7.69 -2.54
CA PRO A 166 -8.52 -6.38 -1.99
C PRO A 166 -7.73 -5.50 -2.98
N LEU A 167 -7.29 -6.06 -4.11
CA LEU A 167 -6.52 -5.34 -5.14
C LEU A 167 -7.41 -4.75 -6.22
N CYS A 168 -8.36 -5.53 -6.75
CA CYS A 168 -9.16 -5.15 -7.91
C CYS A 168 -10.68 -5.24 -7.69
N GLY A 169 -11.15 -5.65 -6.51
CA GLY A 169 -12.58 -5.86 -6.24
C GLY A 169 -13.20 -7.10 -6.91
N GLY A 170 -12.39 -7.90 -7.61
CA GLY A 170 -12.81 -9.13 -8.31
C GLY A 170 -13.10 -10.31 -7.39
N GLU A 171 -13.50 -11.46 -7.95
CA GLU A 171 -13.83 -12.65 -7.15
C GLU A 171 -12.58 -13.45 -6.72
N LEU A 172 -12.52 -13.84 -5.45
CA LEU A 172 -11.50 -14.70 -4.87
C LEU A 172 -11.98 -16.13 -4.63
N ALA A 173 -11.26 -17.09 -5.21
CA ALA A 173 -11.44 -18.51 -4.97
C ALA A 173 -10.44 -19.02 -3.93
N TRP A 174 -10.92 -19.44 -2.76
CA TRP A 174 -10.09 -19.95 -1.65
C TRP A 174 -9.75 -21.44 -1.78
N LYS A 175 -8.52 -21.78 -1.42
CA LYS A 175 -7.98 -23.14 -1.30
C LYS A 175 -7.05 -23.21 -0.08
N GLY A 176 -7.62 -23.50 1.08
CA GLY A 176 -6.89 -23.45 2.35
C GLY A 176 -6.53 -22.02 2.73
N GLU A 177 -5.27 -21.75 3.06
CA GLU A 177 -4.76 -20.41 3.44
C GLU A 177 -4.36 -19.54 2.22
N LYS A 178 -4.70 -19.98 1.00
CA LYS A 178 -4.47 -19.23 -0.24
C LYS A 178 -5.78 -18.93 -0.95
N ALA A 179 -5.87 -17.77 -1.57
CA ALA A 179 -6.95 -17.37 -2.47
C ALA A 179 -6.38 -16.91 -3.81
N TYR A 180 -7.13 -17.10 -4.89
CA TYR A 180 -6.72 -16.71 -6.25
C TYR A 180 -7.79 -15.83 -6.87
N CYS A 181 -7.41 -14.63 -7.30
CA CYS A 181 -8.31 -13.74 -8.01
C CYS A 181 -8.46 -14.19 -9.46
N GLN A 182 -9.71 -14.33 -9.91
CA GLN A 182 -10.01 -14.72 -11.29
C GLN A 182 -9.86 -13.56 -12.29
N ASP A 183 -9.79 -12.32 -11.79
CA ASP A 183 -9.83 -11.12 -12.62
C ASP A 183 -8.45 -10.49 -12.84
N CYS A 184 -7.67 -10.27 -11.77
CA CYS A 184 -6.35 -9.61 -11.86
C CYS A 184 -5.14 -10.57 -11.88
N GLY A 185 -5.36 -11.87 -11.65
CA GLY A 185 -4.29 -12.87 -11.64
C GLY A 185 -3.40 -12.88 -10.38
N TYR A 186 -3.61 -11.96 -9.45
CA TYR A 186 -2.98 -11.99 -8.14
C TYR A 186 -3.67 -13.00 -7.19
N GLY A 187 -2.88 -13.57 -6.28
CA GLY A 187 -3.40 -14.31 -5.14
C GLY A 187 -3.31 -13.56 -3.81
N VAL A 188 -3.99 -14.07 -2.79
CA VAL A 188 -3.79 -13.67 -1.38
C VAL A 188 -3.33 -14.92 -0.61
N LYS A 189 -2.35 -14.77 0.27
CA LYS A 189 -1.80 -15.86 1.09
C LYS A 189 -1.75 -15.42 2.54
N VAL A 190 -2.40 -16.18 3.42
CA VAL A 190 -2.40 -15.93 4.87
C VAL A 190 -1.22 -16.69 5.49
N VAL A 191 -0.44 -15.99 6.32
CA VAL A 191 0.71 -16.56 7.05
C VAL A 191 0.62 -16.25 8.54
N GLY A 192 1.14 -17.17 9.36
CA GLY A 192 1.03 -17.11 10.83
C GLY A 192 -0.10 -18.00 11.37
N GLU A 193 0.07 -18.48 12.60
CA GLU A 193 -0.98 -19.19 13.35
C GLU A 193 -1.86 -18.20 14.12
#